data_AF-A0A9D4YZC4-F1
#
_entry.id   AF-A0A9D4YZC4-F1
#
_cell.length_a   1.000
_cell.length_b   1.000
_cell.length_c   1.000
_cell.angle_alpha   90.00
_cell.angle_beta   90.00
_cell.angle_gamma   90.00
#
_symmetry.space_group_name_H-M   'P 1'
#
loop_
_entity.id
_entity.type
_entity.pdbx_description
1 polymer ?
#
loop_
_entity_poly.entity_id
_entity_poly.type
_entity_poly.pdbx_seq_one_letter_code
_entity_poly.pdbx_strand_id
1 'polypeptide(L)' 'MTMASFTQVGSVLVPLMMASAGAYYVQRHKFPMPRSFNTEWYTATEAYLSEMPRQGSATPVRMNPFHDKIKTVALPSFM' A
#
# COMPACT_ATOMS: atom_id res chain seq x y z
N MET A 1 26.26 13.88 -25.79
CA MET A 1 25.14 13.44 -24.93
C MET A 1 24.23 12.55 -25.74
N THR A 2 24.26 11.25 -25.51
CA THR A 2 23.44 10.27 -26.25
C THR A 2 22.05 10.23 -25.62
N MET A 3 21.03 10.74 -26.32
CA MET A 3 19.63 10.46 -25.98
C MET A 3 19.37 8.98 -26.27
N ALA A 4 19.31 8.15 -25.22
CA ALA A 4 18.82 6.78 -25.36
C ALA A 4 17.34 6.86 -25.76
N SER A 5 16.95 6.16 -26.83
CA SER A 5 15.55 6.15 -27.25
C SER A 5 14.71 5.42 -26.20
N PHE A 6 13.45 5.82 -26.03
CA PHE A 6 12.51 5.17 -25.11
C PHE A 6 12.45 3.65 -25.32
N THR A 7 12.64 3.18 -26.54
CA THR A 7 12.69 1.76 -26.90
C THR A 7 13.93 1.05 -26.34
N GLN A 8 15.10 1.70 -26.35
CA GLN A 8 16.35 1.16 -25.78
C GLN A 8 16.33 1.16 -24.25
N VAL A 9 15.70 2.16 -23.64
CA VAL A 9 15.52 2.19 -22.17
C VAL A 9 14.50 1.14 -21.75
N GLY A 10 13.38 1.01 -22.49
CA GLY A 10 12.33 0.03 -22.22
C GLY A 10 12.78 -1.42 -22.36
N SER A 11 13.63 -1.73 -23.35
CA SER A 11 14.13 -3.09 -23.57
C SER A 11 15.04 -3.61 -22.44
N VAL A 12 15.63 -2.71 -21.66
CA VAL A 12 16.46 -3.06 -20.49
C VAL A 12 15.63 -3.05 -19.21
N LEU A 13 14.74 -2.07 -19.03
CA LEU A 13 13.94 -1.93 -17.81
C LEU A 13 12.88 -3.02 -17.66
N VAL A 14 12.20 -3.41 -18.74
CA VAL A 14 11.11 -4.40 -18.66
C VAL A 14 11.63 -5.77 -18.18
N PRO A 15 12.70 -6.35 -18.75
CA PRO A 15 13.25 -7.60 -18.24
C PRO A 15 13.75 -7.48 -16.79
N LEU A 16 14.35 -6.33 -16.43
CA LEU A 16 14.84 -6.09 -15.08
C LEU A 16 13.70 -6.07 -14.06
N MET A 17 12.59 -5.41 -14.37
CA MET A 17 11.40 -5.40 -13.50
C MET A 17 10.78 -6.78 -13.37
N MET A 18 10.68 -7.54 -14.48
CA MET A 18 10.16 -8.91 -14.46
C MET A 18 11.05 -9.85 -13.64
N ALA A 19 12.38 -9.74 -13.79
CA ALA A 19 13.34 -10.52 -13.00
C ALA A 19 13.25 -10.17 -11.51
N SER A 20 13.09 -8.88 -11.18
CA SER A 20 12.94 -8.40 -9.80
C SER A 20 11.64 -8.89 -9.15
N ALA A 21 10.52 -8.84 -9.88
CA ALA A 21 9.25 -9.37 -9.43
C ALA A 21 9.28 -10.90 -9.24
N GLY A 22 9.94 -11.63 -10.16
CA GLY A 22 10.16 -13.07 -10.04
C GLY A 22 11.01 -13.43 -8.83
N ALA A 23 12.12 -12.72 -8.61
CA ALA A 23 12.97 -12.91 -7.43
C ALA A 23 12.21 -12.69 -6.12
N TYR A 24 11.40 -11.61 -6.06
CA TYR A 24 10.53 -11.36 -4.91
C TYR A 24 9.51 -12.48 -4.69
N TYR A 25 8.86 -12.97 -5.76
CA TYR A 25 7.88 -14.04 -5.65
C TYR A 25 8.47 -15.34 -5.07
N VAL A 26 9.70 -15.68 -5.45
CA VAL A 26 10.42 -16.83 -4.91
C VAL A 26 10.84 -16.59 -3.45
N GLN A 27 11.21 -15.37 -3.09
CA GLN A 27 11.69 -15.04 -1.75
C GLN A 27 10.59 -14.82 -0.71
N ARG A 28 9.40 -14.33 -1.11
CA ARG A 28 8.35 -13.88 -0.18
C ARG A 28 7.84 -14.97 0.78
N HIS A 29 8.03 -16.24 0.44
CA HIS A 29 7.61 -17.38 1.27
C HIS A 29 8.68 -17.85 2.26
N LYS A 30 9.91 -17.32 2.19
CA LYS A 30 10.99 -17.66 3.13
C LYS A 30 10.76 -17.08 4.52
N PHE A 31 10.00 -16.00 4.62
CA PHE A 31 9.67 -15.37 5.89
C PHE A 31 8.15 -15.43 6.10
N PRO A 32 7.67 -15.94 7.24
CA PRO A 32 6.24 -15.97 7.52
C PRO A 32 5.71 -14.55 7.57
N MET A 33 4.57 -14.31 6.91
CA MET A 33 3.87 -13.04 7.05
C MET A 33 3.35 -12.90 8.49
N PRO A 34 3.35 -11.68 9.07
CA PRO A 34 2.77 -11.43 10.38
C PRO A 34 1.30 -11.84 10.42
N ARG A 35 0.82 -12.33 11.57
CA ARG A 35 -0.58 -12.72 11.77
C ARG A 35 -1.57 -11.57 11.52
N SER A 36 -1.11 -10.32 11.65
CA SER A 36 -1.89 -9.12 11.37
C SER A 36 -2.08 -8.81 9.88
N PHE A 37 -1.39 -9.52 8.98
CA PHE A 37 -1.53 -9.38 7.53
C PHE A 37 -2.65 -10.27 7.00
N ASN A 38 -3.85 -10.12 7.55
CA ASN A 38 -5.06 -10.78 7.05
C ASN A 38 -6.25 -9.81 7.04
N THR A 39 -7.30 -10.19 6.32
CA THR A 39 -8.49 -9.36 6.12
C THR A 39 -9.25 -9.11 7.43
N GLU A 40 -9.30 -10.11 8.31
CA GLU A 40 -9.97 -10.00 9.62
C GLU A 40 -9.30 -8.97 10.54
N TRP A 41 -7.97 -8.97 10.57
CA TRP A 41 -7.20 -8.00 11.34
C TRP A 41 -7.32 -6.61 10.74
N TYR A 42 -7.34 -6.51 9.41
CA TYR A 42 -7.57 -5.25 8.72
C TYR A 42 -8.93 -4.65 9.08
N THR A 43 -10.02 -5.41 8.99
CA THR A 43 -11.37 -4.93 9.31
C THR A 43 -11.53 -4.59 10.80
N ALA A 44 -10.97 -5.41 11.69
CA ALA A 44 -10.97 -5.12 13.13
C ALA A 44 -10.17 -3.83 13.44
N THR A 45 -9.07 -3.60 12.74
CA THR A 45 -8.26 -2.38 12.89
C THR A 45 -9.00 -1.17 12.36
N GLU A 46 -9.67 -1.25 11.21
CA GLU A 46 -10.50 -0.13 10.70
C GLU A 46 -11.61 0.25 11.69
N ALA A 47 -12.32 -0.74 12.26
CA ALA A 47 -13.34 -0.51 13.28
C ALA A 47 -12.76 0.12 14.57
N TYR A 48 -11.58 -0.33 14.99
CA TYR A 48 -10.88 0.26 16.12
C TYR A 48 -10.44 1.71 15.85
N LEU A 49 -9.98 2.01 14.63
CA LEU A 49 -9.55 3.37 14.25
C LEU A 49 -10.72 4.35 14.11
N SER A 50 -11.94 3.87 13.80
CA SER A 50 -13.14 4.70 13.80
C SER A 50 -13.63 5.06 15.19
N GLU A 51 -13.52 4.14 16.15
CA GLU A 51 -14.10 4.28 17.49
C GLU A 51 -13.08 3.94 18.59
N MET A 52 -11.91 4.57 18.54
CA MET A 52 -10.84 4.23 19.48
C MET A 52 -11.26 4.63 20.91
N PRO A 53 -11.25 3.69 21.88
CA PRO A 53 -11.51 4.02 23.27
C PRO A 53 -10.38 4.90 23.81
N ARG A 54 -10.75 6.04 24.41
CA ARG A 54 -9.80 6.91 25.11
C ARG A 54 -9.79 6.59 26.59
N GLN A 55 -8.59 6.45 27.14
CA GLN A 55 -8.44 6.30 28.58
C GLN A 55 -8.94 7.59 29.28
N GLY A 56 -9.92 7.46 30.19
CA GLY A 56 -10.46 8.59 30.95
C GLY A 56 -11.58 9.39 30.27
N SER A 57 -12.14 8.93 29.15
CA SER A 57 -13.32 9.54 28.52
C SER A 57 -14.28 8.48 27.99
N ALA A 58 -15.58 8.66 28.21
CA ALA A 58 -16.62 7.77 27.70
C ALA A 58 -16.88 7.94 26.20
N THR A 59 -16.36 9.01 25.58
CA THR A 59 -16.54 9.27 24.15
C THR A 59 -15.35 8.69 23.37
N PRO A 60 -15.57 7.69 22.50
CA PRO A 60 -14.52 7.20 21.60
C PRO A 60 -14.10 8.29 20.62
N VAL A 61 -12.86 8.22 20.12
CA VAL A 61 -12.31 9.18 19.15
C VAL A 61 -11.84 8.47 17.91
N ARG A 62 -12.18 9.04 16.75
CA ARG A 62 -11.64 8.62 15.47
C ARG A 62 -10.17 9.00 15.37
N MET A 63 -9.28 8.03 15.23
CA MET A 63 -7.84 8.27 15.12
C MET A 63 -7.45 8.99 13.82
N ASN A 64 -8.18 8.75 12.73
CA ASN A 64 -7.95 9.45 11.45
C ASN A 64 -9.19 10.28 11.04
N PRO A 65 -9.34 11.51 11.57
CA PRO A 65 -10.50 12.34 11.33
C PRO A 65 -10.67 12.78 9.87
N PHE A 66 -9.65 12.66 9.02
CA PHE A 66 -9.66 13.09 7.61
C PHE A 66 -9.62 11.94 6.59
N HIS A 67 -9.70 10.69 7.04
CA HIS A 67 -9.61 9.51 6.16
C HIS A 67 -10.57 9.58 4.95
N ASP A 68 -11.79 10.10 5.16
CA ASP A 68 -12.79 10.18 4.09
C ASP A 68 -12.47 11.27 3.05
N LYS A 69 -11.63 12.26 3.41
CA LYS A 69 -11.18 13.33 2.49
C LYS A 69 -9.96 12.94 1.65
N ILE A 70 -9.27 11.85 1.98
CA ILE A 70 -8.11 11.37 1.21
C ILE A 70 -8.56 10.59 -0.03
N LYS A 71 -9.70 9.88 0.04
CA LYS A 71 -10.28 9.15 -1.10
C LYS A 71 -10.73 10.04 -2.27
N THR A 72 -10.93 11.34 -2.04
CA THR A 72 -11.37 12.30 -3.07
C THR A 72 -10.23 12.94 -3.86
N VAL A 73 -8.96 12.69 -3.52
CA VAL A 73 -7.85 13.00 -4.44
C VAL A 73 -7.75 11.85 -5.44
N ALA A 74 -8.79 11.69 -6.25
CA ALA A 74 -8.65 11.01 -7.52
C ALA A 74 -7.55 11.76 -8.27
N LEU A 75 -6.42 11.07 -8.50
CA LEU A 75 -5.42 11.54 -9.45
C LEU A 75 -6.17 11.95 -10.73
N PRO A 76 -5.96 13.16 -11.28
CA PRO A 76 -6.56 13.51 -12.54
C PRO A 76 -6.18 12.43 -13.55
N SER A 77 -7.18 11.78 -14.11
CA SER A 77 -7.03 10.89 -15.24
C SER A 77 -6.44 11.72 -16.38
N PHE A 78 -5.14 11.59 -16.62
CA PHE A 78 -4.52 12.15 -17.81
C PHE A 78 -5.05 11.37 -19.01
N MET A 79 -5.88 12.06 -19.80
CA MET A 79 -6.26 11.71 -21.18
C MET A 79 -5.03 11.65 -22.07
#